data_AF-A0A329S6S5-F1
#
_entry.id   AF-A0A329S6S5-F1
#
_cell.length_a   1.000
_cell.length_b   1.000
_cell.length_c   1.000
_cell.angle_alpha   90.00
_cell.angle_beta   90.00
_cell.angle_gamma   90.00
#
_symmetry.space_group_name_H-M   'P 1'
#
loop_
_entity.id
_entity.type
_entity.pdbx_description
1 polymer ?
#
loop_
_entity_poly.entity_id
_entity_poly.type
_entity_poly.pdbx_seq_one_letter_code
_entity_poly.pdbx_strand_id
1 'polypeptide(L)'
;MKFTNKDHYTLLFTELSPNQARCNTCLKVHKRGNGYTNQVHHLLKRHPDYQELAVAAFRKGNRFDLSLPDQRTSDVFRWIEWSVMERMSVSLCERPLVRKNAKMEPISAATLQKYIERTCETASRSHALTSSG
;
A
#
# COMPACT_ATOMS: atom_id res chain seq x y z
N MET A 1 -5.23 -5.89 8.18
CA MET A 1 -3.95 -5.27 7.74
C MET A 1 -2.83 -5.85 8.60
N LYS A 2 -1.73 -6.34 8.02
CA LYS A 2 -0.58 -6.83 8.80
C LYS A 2 0.57 -5.84 8.63
N PHE A 3 1.00 -5.22 9.73
CA PHE A 3 2.12 -4.29 9.73
C PHE A 3 3.43 -5.03 10.04
N THR A 4 4.50 -4.66 9.34
CA THR A 4 5.85 -5.13 9.65
C THR A 4 6.43 -4.39 10.85
N ASN A 5 7.55 -4.85 11.43
CA ASN A 5 8.23 -4.13 12.52
C ASN A 5 8.65 -2.71 12.10
N LYS A 6 8.99 -2.53 10.82
CA LYS A 6 9.31 -1.22 10.25
C LYS A 6 8.07 -0.32 10.22
N ASP A 7 6.92 -0.85 9.82
CA ASP A 7 5.67 -0.07 9.77
C ASP A 7 5.23 0.37 11.17
N HIS A 8 5.30 -0.51 12.17
CA HIS A 8 5.00 -0.14 13.56
C HIS A 8 5.93 0.97 14.06
N TYR A 9 7.21 0.92 13.71
CA TYR A 9 8.15 1.99 14.03
C TYR A 9 7.73 3.31 13.36
N THR A 10 7.51 3.31 12.05
CA THR A 10 7.15 4.51 11.28
C THR A 10 5.83 5.13 11.74
N LEU A 11 4.85 4.33 12.16
CA LEU A 11 3.52 4.79 12.58
C LEU A 11 3.50 5.29 14.04
N LEU A 12 4.23 4.61 14.93
CA LEU A 12 4.10 4.82 16.38
C LEU A 12 5.29 5.52 17.02
N PHE A 13 6.33 5.84 16.26
CA PHE A 13 7.48 6.58 16.74
C PHE A 13 7.78 7.81 15.87
N THR A 14 8.32 8.84 16.52
CA THR A 14 8.90 10.00 15.85
C THR A 14 10.40 9.95 16.01
N GLU A 15 11.14 9.99 14.90
CA GLU A 15 12.60 10.06 14.92
C GLU A 15 13.04 11.47 15.32
N LEU A 16 13.87 11.57 16.36
CA LEU A 16 14.41 12.84 16.85
C LEU A 16 15.85 13.05 16.39
N SER A 17 16.62 11.97 16.32
CA SER A 17 18.00 11.94 15.80
C SER A 17 18.32 10.51 15.33
N PRO A 18 19.41 10.29 14.58
CA PRO A 18 19.72 8.97 13.98
C PRO A 18 19.72 7.79 14.98
N ASN A 19 19.99 8.08 16.26
CA ASN A 19 20.06 7.12 17.35
C ASN A 19 18.99 7.34 18.42
N GLN A 20 17.99 8.18 18.20
CA GLN A 20 16.91 8.40 19.18
C GLN A 20 15.54 8.52 18.51
N ALA A 21 14.60 7.75 19.03
CA ALA A 21 13.20 7.79 18.62
C ALA A 21 12.30 7.98 19.84
N ARG A 22 11.24 8.77 19.69
CA ARG A 22 10.22 9.00 20.70
C ARG A 22 9.00 8.15 20.40
N CYS A 23 8.48 7.43 21.38
CA CYS A 23 7.19 6.74 21.25
C CYS A 23 6.07 7.79 21.23
N ASN A 24 5.18 7.73 20.24
CA ASN A 24 4.08 8.69 20.09
C ASN A 24 2.97 8.48 21.13
N THR A 25 2.88 7.28 21.72
CA THR A 25 1.86 6.93 22.72
C THR A 25 2.25 7.36 24.14
N CYS A 26 3.48 7.05 24.57
CA CYS A 26 3.95 7.37 25.92
C CYS A 26 4.96 8.53 25.99
N LEU A 27 5.31 9.13 24.85
CA LEU A 27 6.25 10.25 24.72
C LEU A 27 7.68 9.97 25.22
N LYS A 28 8.00 8.72 25.57
CA LYS A 28 9.31 8.30 26.06
C LYS A 28 10.31 8.22 24.91
N VAL A 29 11.51 8.75 25.14
CA VAL A 29 12.63 8.68 24.19
C VAL A 29 13.43 7.40 24.42
N HIS A 30 13.68 6.67 23.33
CA HIS A 30 14.43 5.42 23.30
C HIS A 30 15.63 5.56 22.39
N LYS A 31 16.76 4.97 22.79
CA LYS A 31 17.92 4.83 21.91
C LYS A 31 17.58 3.83 20.79
N ARG A 32 17.89 4.20 19.56
CA ARG A 32 17.78 3.36 18.37
C ARG A 32 19.11 2.64 18.17
N GLY A 33 19.03 1.32 18.01
CA GLY A 33 20.14 0.50 17.51
C GLY A 33 19.97 0.25 16.01
N ASN A 34 20.74 -0.69 15.44
CA ASN A 34 20.69 -1.01 14.01
C ASN A 34 19.38 -1.69 13.53
N GLY A 35 18.33 -1.74 14.35
CA GLY A 35 17.05 -2.38 14.02
C GLY A 35 15.88 -1.88 14.87
N TYR A 36 14.70 -2.47 14.64
CA TYR A 36 13.41 -2.03 15.22
C TYR A 36 12.90 -2.90 16.38
N THR A 37 13.60 -4.01 16.67
CA THR A 37 13.15 -5.01 17.65
C THR A 37 12.98 -4.43 19.06
N ASN A 38 13.86 -3.51 19.45
CA ASN A 38 13.80 -2.88 20.77
C ASN A 38 12.54 -1.99 20.91
N GLN A 39 12.14 -1.33 19.83
CA GLN A 39 10.96 -0.47 19.79
C GLN A 39 9.68 -1.31 19.80
N VAL A 40 9.64 -2.39 19.01
CA VAL A 40 8.50 -3.34 19.03
C VAL A 40 8.38 -4.06 20.37
N HIS A 41 9.50 -4.45 20.99
CA HIS A 41 9.49 -5.02 22.34
C HIS A 41 8.96 -4.02 23.38
N HIS A 42 9.34 -2.73 23.28
CA HIS A 42 8.77 -1.69 24.11
C HIS A 42 7.25 -1.59 23.94
N LEU A 43 6.76 -1.61 22.69
CA LEU A 43 5.33 -1.61 22.40
C LEU A 43 4.64 -2.82 23.04
N LEU A 44 5.14 -4.04 22.81
CA LEU A 44 4.55 -5.26 23.36
C LEU A 44 4.44 -5.22 24.91
N LYS A 45 5.43 -4.65 25.58
CA LYS A 45 5.48 -4.61 27.06
C LYS A 45 4.65 -3.48 27.67
N ARG A 46 4.50 -2.34 26.97
CA ARG A 46 3.89 -1.12 27.54
C ARG A 46 2.57 -0.71 26.90
N HIS A 47 2.32 -1.20 25.69
CA HIS A 47 1.18 -0.92 24.84
C HIS A 47 0.72 -2.24 24.20
N PRO A 48 0.10 -3.16 24.96
CA PRO A 48 -0.33 -4.45 24.42
C PRO A 48 -1.32 -4.30 23.24
N ASP A 49 -2.01 -3.16 23.18
CA ASP A 49 -2.91 -2.69 22.12
C ASP A 49 -2.20 -2.01 20.93
N TYR A 50 -0.86 -2.08 20.84
CA TYR A 50 -0.10 -1.33 19.83
C TYR A 50 -0.51 -1.63 18.38
N GLN A 51 -1.06 -2.81 18.10
CA GLN A 51 -1.57 -3.14 16.76
C GLN A 51 -2.75 -2.25 16.38
N GLU A 52 -3.68 -2.01 17.32
CA GLU A 52 -4.82 -1.11 17.11
C GLU A 52 -4.36 0.34 17.02
N LEU A 53 -3.41 0.75 17.85
CA LEU A 53 -2.79 2.07 17.77
C LEU A 53 -2.12 2.30 16.41
N ALA A 54 -1.47 1.28 15.83
CA ALA A 54 -0.88 1.36 14.50
C ALA A 54 -1.96 1.54 13.41
N VAL A 55 -3.07 0.81 13.50
CA VAL A 55 -4.22 0.98 12.59
C VAL A 55 -4.80 2.39 12.71
N ALA A 56 -4.99 2.89 13.93
CA ALA A 56 -5.52 4.22 14.18
C ALA A 56 -4.58 5.31 13.65
N ALA A 57 -3.27 5.19 13.90
CA ALA A 57 -2.26 6.11 13.39
C ALA A 57 -2.19 6.10 11.85
N PHE A 58 -2.27 4.92 11.24
CA PHE A 58 -2.33 4.76 9.78
C PHE A 58 -3.56 5.46 9.19
N ARG A 59 -4.74 5.24 9.78
CA ARG A 59 -5.98 5.93 9.36
C ARG A 59 -5.90 7.44 9.56
N LYS A 60 -5.36 7.92 10.68
CA LYS A 60 -5.19 9.35 10.96
C LYS A 60 -4.24 10.05 9.98
N GLY A 61 -3.18 9.36 9.54
CA GLY A 61 -2.26 9.86 8.50
C GLY A 61 -2.92 9.95 7.11
N ASN A 62 -3.96 9.16 6.88
CA ASN A 62 -4.75 9.16 5.67
C ASN A 62 -5.92 10.15 5.76
N ARG A 63 -5.61 11.45 5.64
CA ARG A 63 -6.59 12.56 5.77
C ARG A 63 -7.84 12.44 4.88
N PHE A 64 -7.77 11.64 3.83
CA PHE A 64 -8.84 11.44 2.85
C PHE A 64 -9.56 10.10 2.99
N ASP A 65 -9.23 9.31 4.02
CA ASP A 65 -9.75 7.94 4.24
C ASP A 65 -9.65 7.04 2.99
N LEU A 66 -8.65 7.29 2.15
CA LEU A 66 -8.41 6.51 0.93
C LEU A 66 -7.77 5.19 1.31
N SER A 67 -8.53 4.09 1.29
CA SER A 67 -7.92 2.77 1.46
C SER A 67 -6.80 2.62 0.43
N LEU A 68 -5.54 2.47 0.89
CA LEU A 68 -4.47 2.11 -0.02
C LEU A 68 -4.84 0.78 -0.67
N PRO A 69 -4.80 0.69 -2.01
CA PRO A 69 -5.05 -0.57 -2.68
C PRO A 69 -4.03 -1.59 -2.17
N ASP A 70 -4.50 -2.82 -1.94
CA ASP A 70 -3.59 -3.93 -1.66
C ASP A 70 -2.65 -4.20 -2.86
N GLN A 71 -1.64 -5.04 -2.66
CA GLN A 71 -0.65 -5.32 -3.69
C GLN A 71 -1.29 -5.91 -4.96
N ARG A 72 -2.31 -6.77 -4.83
CA ARG A 72 -3.00 -7.37 -5.97
C ARG A 72 -3.70 -6.28 -6.78
N THR A 73 -4.43 -5.41 -6.10
CA THR A 73 -5.13 -4.30 -6.74
C THR A 73 -4.14 -3.38 -7.47
N SER A 74 -3.01 -3.06 -6.83
CA SER A 74 -1.94 -2.26 -7.43
C SER A 74 -1.35 -2.91 -8.68
N ASP A 75 -1.09 -4.21 -8.65
CA ASP A 75 -0.54 -4.97 -9.79
C ASP A 75 -1.52 -5.04 -10.96
N VAL A 76 -2.82 -5.19 -10.70
CA VAL A 76 -3.86 -5.14 -11.73
C VAL A 76 -3.85 -3.79 -12.45
N PHE A 77 -3.77 -2.69 -11.72
CA PHE A 77 -3.70 -1.35 -12.33
C PHE A 77 -2.42 -1.15 -13.15
N ARG A 78 -1.28 -1.68 -12.72
CA ARG A 78 -0.04 -1.64 -13.51
C ARG A 78 -0.14 -2.47 -14.80
N TRP A 79 -0.81 -3.62 -14.77
CA TRP A 79 -1.10 -4.39 -15.98
C TRP A 79 -2.00 -3.62 -16.96
N ILE A 80 -3.03 -2.94 -16.45
CA ILE A 80 -3.91 -2.08 -17.26
C ILE A 80 -3.10 -0.94 -17.89
N GLU A 81 -2.26 -0.27 -17.10
CA GLU A 81 -1.40 0.82 -17.56
C GLU A 81 -0.51 0.35 -18.71
N TRP A 82 0.17 -0.80 -18.58
CA TRP A 82 0.99 -1.35 -19.67
C TRP A 82 0.16 -1.67 -20.92
N SER A 83 -1.01 -2.29 -20.77
CA SER A 83 -1.86 -2.62 -21.92
C SER A 83 -2.39 -1.38 -22.64
N VAL A 84 -2.86 -0.38 -21.89
CA VAL A 84 -3.53 0.80 -22.46
C VAL A 84 -2.52 1.83 -22.96
N MET A 85 -1.51 2.15 -22.16
CA MET A 85 -0.56 3.24 -22.47
C MET A 85 0.46 2.81 -23.54
N GLU A 86 1.00 1.60 -23.44
CA GLU A 86 1.98 1.05 -24.41
C GLU A 86 1.30 0.27 -25.55
N ARG A 87 -0.04 0.30 -25.63
CA ARG A 87 -0.84 -0.40 -26.65
C ARG A 87 -0.51 -1.90 -26.78
N MET A 88 -0.15 -2.53 -25.67
CA MET A 88 0.21 -3.93 -25.65
C MET A 88 -1.04 -4.82 -25.60
N SER A 89 -1.01 -5.91 -26.36
CA SER A 89 -2.06 -6.94 -26.30
C SER A 89 -2.23 -7.47 -24.87
N VAL A 90 -3.47 -7.68 -24.44
CA VAL A 90 -3.79 -8.31 -23.14
C VAL A 90 -3.20 -9.73 -23.01
N SER A 91 -2.96 -10.43 -24.13
CA SER A 91 -2.30 -11.75 -24.12
C SER A 91 -0.84 -11.71 -23.64
N LEU A 92 -0.22 -10.52 -23.61
CA LEU A 92 1.15 -10.35 -23.14
C LEU A 92 1.33 -10.80 -21.69
N CYS A 93 0.34 -10.56 -20.82
CA CYS A 93 0.42 -10.90 -19.39
C CYS A 93 0.52 -12.41 -19.12
N GLU A 94 0.18 -13.24 -20.10
CA GLU A 94 0.27 -14.71 -20.02
C GLU A 94 1.57 -15.26 -20.59
N ARG A 95 2.36 -14.45 -21.32
CA ARG A 95 3.58 -14.93 -21.96
C ARG A 95 4.61 -15.34 -20.90
N PRO A 96 5.23 -16.53 -21.02
CA PRO A 96 6.15 -17.06 -20.00
C PRO A 96 7.33 -16.12 -19.68
N LEU A 97 7.94 -15.50 -20.71
CA LEU A 97 9.04 -14.54 -20.51
C LEU A 97 8.58 -13.29 -19.77
N VAL A 98 7.36 -12.83 -20.05
CA VAL A 98 6.81 -11.64 -19.40
C VAL A 98 6.52 -11.95 -17.94
N ARG A 99 5.91 -13.10 -17.64
CA ARG A 99 5.69 -13.56 -16.25
C ARG A 99 6.98 -13.78 -15.48
N LYS A 100 8.04 -14.26 -16.13
CA LYS A 100 9.35 -14.45 -15.51
C LYS A 100 10.01 -13.12 -15.12
N ASN A 101 9.79 -12.07 -15.91
CA ASN A 101 10.50 -10.80 -15.76
C ASN A 101 9.65 -9.72 -15.06
N ALA A 102 8.33 -9.80 -15.14
CA ALA A 102 7.42 -8.88 -14.48
C ALA A 102 7.44 -9.11 -12.96
N LYS A 103 7.55 -8.03 -12.20
CA LYS A 103 7.45 -8.05 -10.73
C LYS A 103 6.01 -8.05 -10.21
N MET A 104 5.04 -8.10 -11.12
CA MET A 104 3.61 -8.05 -10.83
C MET A 104 3.06 -9.46 -10.71
N GLU A 105 2.06 -9.66 -9.84
CA GLU A 105 1.40 -10.96 -9.77
C GLU A 105 0.77 -11.37 -11.12
N PRO A 106 0.79 -12.68 -11.45
CA PRO A 106 0.18 -13.17 -12.68
C PRO A 106 -1.32 -12.87 -12.76
N ILE A 107 -1.76 -12.53 -13.96
CA ILE A 107 -3.18 -12.36 -14.33
C ILE A 107 -3.44 -13.10 -15.64
N SER A 108 -4.68 -13.51 -15.87
CA SER A 108 -5.10 -14.03 -17.18
C SER A 108 -5.53 -12.89 -18.11
N ALA A 109 -5.35 -13.08 -19.41
CA ALA A 109 -5.70 -12.10 -20.42
C ALA A 109 -7.20 -11.74 -20.35
N ALA A 110 -8.06 -12.75 -20.14
CA ALA A 110 -9.50 -12.56 -19.97
C ALA A 110 -9.85 -11.71 -18.75
N THR A 111 -9.14 -11.91 -17.63
CA THR A 111 -9.38 -11.12 -16.40
C THR A 111 -8.88 -9.69 -16.58
N LEU A 112 -7.71 -9.51 -17.20
CA LEU A 112 -7.17 -8.19 -17.49
C LEU A 112 -8.11 -7.39 -18.41
N GLN A 113 -8.59 -8.01 -19.49
CA GLN A 113 -9.55 -7.40 -20.41
C GLN A 113 -10.81 -6.93 -19.68
N LYS A 114 -11.41 -7.79 -18.85
CA LYS A 114 -12.59 -7.43 -18.05
C LYS A 114 -12.34 -6.23 -17.13
N TYR A 115 -11.14 -6.09 -16.56
CA TYR A 115 -10.81 -4.93 -15.73
C TYR A 115 -10.58 -3.66 -16.55
N ILE A 116 -9.97 -3.76 -17.73
CA ILE A 116 -9.83 -2.63 -18.65
C ILE A 116 -11.23 -2.10 -19.03
N GLU A 117 -12.13 -2.98 -19.46
CA GLU A 117 -13.51 -2.63 -19.84
C GLU A 117 -14.24 -1.91 -18.70
N ARG A 118 -14.21 -2.46 -17.48
CA ARG A 118 -14.83 -1.82 -16.30
C ARG A 118 -14.23 -0.46 -15.96
N THR A 119 -12.92 -0.31 -16.15
CA THR A 119 -12.22 0.95 -15.88
C THR A 119 -12.66 2.01 -16.89
N CYS A 120 -12.74 1.65 -18.17
CA CYS A 120 -13.26 2.53 -19.23
C CYS A 120 -14.72 2.92 -18.98
N GLU A 121 -15.60 1.97 -18.66
CA GLU A 121 -17.00 2.25 -18.33
C GLU A 121 -17.14 3.24 -17.16
N THR A 122 -16.33 3.04 -16.12
CA THR A 122 -16.35 3.92 -14.94
C THR A 122 -15.84 5.32 -15.29
N ALA A 123 -14.76 5.43 -16.08
CA ALA A 123 -14.22 6.71 -16.53
C ALA A 123 -15.25 7.48 -17.39
N SER A 124 -15.94 6.80 -18.32
CA SER A 124 -16.98 7.41 -19.14
C SER A 124 -18.16 7.92 -18.31
N ARG A 125 -18.60 7.15 -17.30
CA ARG A 125 -19.66 7.58 -16.37
C ARG A 125 -19.25 8.80 -15.55
N SER A 126 -18.04 8.81 -15.01
CA SER A 126 -17.52 9.95 -14.25
C SER A 126 -17.44 11.21 -15.12
N HIS A 127 -16.98 11.08 -16.37
CA HIS A 127 -16.93 12.21 -17.30
C HIS A 127 -18.34 12.78 -17.59
N ALA A 128 -19.32 11.90 -17.81
CA ALA A 128 -20.72 12.31 -18.05
C ALA A 128 -21.34 13.07 -16.86
N LEU A 129 -20.98 12.72 -15.63
CA LEU A 129 -21.42 13.43 -14.42
C LEU A 129 -20.76 14.80 -14.27
N THR A 130 -19.53 14.96 -14.78
CA THR A 130 -18.81 16.25 -14.73
C THR A 130 -19.18 17.21 -15.84
N SER A 131 -19.78 16.74 -16.95
CA SER A 131 -20.19 17.56 -18.09
C SER A 131 -21.64 18.05 -18.01
N SER A 132 -22.38 17.70 -16.94
CA SER A 132 -23.79 18.04 -16.73
C SER A 132 -24.04 19.10 -15.64
N GLY A 133 -22.99 19.78 -15.18
CA GLY A 133 -23.05 20.97 -14.32
C GLY A 133 -22.41 22.18 -14.98
#